data_AF-A0A257NFI0-F1
#
_entry.id   AF-A0A257NFI0-F1
#
_cell.length_a   1.000
_cell.length_b   1.000
_cell.length_c   1.000
_cell.angle_alpha   90.00
_cell.angle_beta   90.00
_cell.angle_gamma   90.00
#
_symmetry.space_group_name_H-M   'P 1'
#
loop_
_entity.id
_entity.type
_entity.pdbx_description
1 polymer ?
#
loop_
_entity_poly.entity_id
_entity_poly.type
_entity_poly.pdbx_seq_one_letter_code
_entity_poly.pdbx_strand_id
1 'polypeptide(L)' 'ARRIAQYLEEAHNEKKFEQLLIIAEPSFLGLLRNQLTEQIKKLVCFELDKNITTHSLDDIRKHLPTFLPSH' A
#
# COMPACT_ATOMS: atom_id res chain seq x y z
N ALA A 1 -3.18 -10.28 5.28
CA ALA A 1 -3.86 -8.98 5.42
C ALA A 1 -3.91 -8.48 6.86
N ARG A 2 -4.49 -9.22 7.82
CA ARG A 2 -4.78 -8.74 9.19
C ARG A 2 -3.56 -8.22 9.98
N ARG A 3 -2.40 -8.90 9.91
CA ARG A 3 -1.16 -8.46 10.58
C ARG A 3 -0.59 -7.15 10.03
N ILE A 4 -0.76 -6.92 8.71
CA ILE A 4 -0.32 -5.67 8.06
C ILE A 4 -1.25 -4.53 8.47
N ALA A 5 -2.57 -4.77 8.49
CA ALA A 5 -3.54 -3.78 8.95
C ALA A 5 -3.25 -3.33 10.38
N GLN A 6 -3.03 -4.27 11.30
CA GLN A 6 -2.70 -3.95 12.69
C GLN A 6 -1.40 -3.13 12.80
N TYR A 7 -0.34 -3.53 12.08
CA TYR A 7 0.92 -2.79 12.07
C TYR A 7 0.74 -1.35 11.54
N LEU A 8 -0.05 -1.17 10.49
CA LEU A 8 -0.35 0.16 9.93
C LEU A 8 -1.16 1.00 10.92
N GLU A 9 -2.09 0.41 11.66
CA GLU A 9 -2.83 1.09 12.71
C GLU A 9 -1.92 1.53 13.86
N GLU A 10 -1.04 0.65 14.33
CA GLU A 10 -0.07 0.99 15.38
C GLU A 10 0.85 2.13 14.91
N ALA A 11 1.42 2.01 13.71
CA ALA A 11 2.29 3.03 13.15
C ALA A 11 1.56 4.35 12.82
N HIS A 12 0.27 4.32 12.48
CA HIS A 12 -0.54 5.53 12.31
C HIS A 12 -0.83 6.21 13.65
N ASN A 13 -1.14 5.44 14.69
CA ASN A 13 -1.32 5.97 16.06
C ASN A 13 -0.02 6.63 16.56
N GLU A 14 1.13 6.07 16.20
CA GLU A 14 2.45 6.65 16.47
C GLU A 14 2.82 7.80 15.51
N LYS A 15 1.94 8.17 14.56
CA LYS A 15 2.18 9.19 13.51
C LYS A 15 3.49 8.97 12.74
N LYS A 16 3.87 7.72 12.49
CA LYS A 16 5.11 7.36 11.78
C LYS A 16 5.06 7.63 10.29
N PHE A 17 3.87 7.83 9.73
CA PHE A 17 3.66 8.13 8.31
C PHE A 17 2.41 8.98 8.12
N GLU A 18 2.46 9.85 7.11
CA GLU A 18 1.31 10.69 6.70
C GLU A 18 0.63 10.15 5.44
N GLN A 19 1.36 9.40 4.60
CA GLN A 19 0.86 8.85 3.34
C GLN A 19 1.28 7.39 3.19
N LEU A 20 0.38 6.56 2.65
CA LEU A 20 0.61 5.14 2.44
C LEU A 20 0.51 4.78 0.95
N LEU A 21 1.53 4.10 0.46
CA LEU A 21 1.58 3.48 -0.86
C LEU A 21 1.43 1.97 -0.72
N ILE A 22 0.44 1.38 -1.38
CA ILE A 22 0.23 -0.07 -1.35
C ILE A 22 0.43 -0.64 -2.74
N ILE A 23 1.33 -1.62 -2.85
CA ILE A 23 1.60 -2.35 -4.10
C ILE A 23 1.42 -3.83 -3.79
N ALA A 24 0.38 -4.43 -4.36
CA ALA A 24 0.11 -5.85 -4.22
C ALA A 24 -0.80 -6.35 -5.34
N GLU A 25 -0.92 -7.66 -5.48
CA GLU A 25 -1.92 -8.23 -6.39
C GLU A 25 -3.35 -7.80 -6.02
N PRO A 26 -4.25 -7.65 -7.01
CA PRO A 26 -5.62 -7.17 -6.81
C PRO A 26 -6.39 -8.01 -5.79
N SER A 27 -6.20 -9.33 -5.78
CA SER A 27 -6.82 -10.23 -4.79
C SER A 27 -6.34 -9.94 -3.36
N PHE A 28 -5.05 -9.62 -3.18
CA PHE A 28 -4.50 -9.28 -1.86
C PHE A 28 -4.89 -7.86 -1.44
N LEU A 29 -4.90 -6.91 -2.38
CA LEU A 29 -5.40 -5.55 -2.15
C LEU A 29 -6.83 -5.56 -1.65
N GLY A 30 -7.72 -6.36 -2.26
CA GLY A 30 -9.09 -6.52 -1.80
C GLY A 30 -9.17 -7.03 -0.35
N LEU A 31 -8.38 -8.05 -0.01
CA LEU A 31 -8.30 -8.57 1.36
C LEU A 31 -7.73 -7.54 2.34
N LEU A 32 -6.73 -6.77 1.93
CA LEU A 32 -6.10 -5.74 2.74
C LEU A 32 -7.10 -4.60 3.01
N ARG A 33 -7.75 -4.07 1.97
CA ARG A 33 -8.82 -3.07 2.08
C ARG A 33 -9.93 -3.52 3.01
N ASN A 34 -10.30 -4.79 2.99
CA ASN A 34 -11.35 -5.28 3.89
C ASN A 34 -10.92 -5.33 5.37
N GLN A 35 -9.61 -5.40 5.63
CA GLN A 35 -9.04 -5.40 6.97
C GLN A 35 -8.61 -3.99 7.45
N LEU A 36 -8.39 -3.05 6.53
CA LEU A 36 -8.02 -1.67 6.86
C LEU A 36 -9.22 -0.87 7.38
N THR A 37 -9.01 -0.16 8.48
CA THR A 37 -9.95 0.82 9.03
C THR A 37 -10.05 2.05 8.13
N GLU A 38 -11.16 2.79 8.23
CA GLU A 38 -11.44 3.95 7.38
C GLU A 38 -10.37 5.06 7.49
N GLN A 39 -9.76 5.20 8.66
CA GLN A 39 -8.65 6.14 8.88
C GLN A 39 -7.43 5.76 8.04
N ILE A 40 -7.00 4.49 8.06
CA ILE A 40 -5.85 4.05 7.26
C ILE A 40 -6.17 4.14 5.77
N LYS A 41 -7.39 3.78 5.36
CA LYS A 41 -7.85 3.92 3.96
C LYS A 41 -7.73 5.34 3.44
N LYS A 42 -8.02 6.35 4.27
CA LYS A 42 -7.85 7.77 3.88
C LYS A 42 -6.40 8.18 3.69
N LEU A 43 -5.46 7.51 4.35
CA LEU A 43 -4.01 7.76 4.19
C LEU A 43 -3.44 7.04 2.96
N VAL A 44 -4.16 6.07 2.40
CA VAL A 44 -3.76 5.38 1.18
C VAL A 44 -3.88 6.37 0.02
N CYS A 45 -2.78 7.03 -0.32
CA CYS A 45 -2.74 7.95 -1.45
C CYS A 45 -2.66 7.20 -2.78
N PHE A 46 -2.14 5.98 -2.79
CA PHE A 46 -1.93 5.25 -4.03
C PHE A 46 -1.94 3.73 -3.83
N GLU A 47 -2.73 3.05 -4.66
CA GLU A 47 -2.86 1.60 -4.72
C GLU A 47 -2.46 1.16 -6.12
N LEU A 48 -1.47 0.28 -6.23
CA LEU A 48 -1.04 -0.29 -7.50
C LEU A 48 -1.32 -1.79 -7.51
N ASP A 49 -2.25 -2.21 -8.37
CA ASP A 49 -2.66 -3.61 -8.57
C ASP A 49 -1.73 -4.38 -9.52
N LYS A 50 -0.46 -4.01 -9.63
CA LYS A 50 0.45 -4.74 -10.51
C LYS A 50 0.88 -6.05 -9.85
N ASN A 51 0.79 -7.13 -10.62
CA ASN A 51 1.27 -8.48 -10.32
C ASN A 51 2.82 -8.55 -10.32
N ILE A 52 3.50 -7.59 -9.70
CA ILE A 52 4.97 -7.46 -9.73
C ILE A 52 5.67 -8.41 -8.75
N THR A 53 4.90 -9.20 -7.99
CA THR A 53 5.41 -10.34 -7.22
C THR A 53 6.05 -11.42 -8.09
N THR A 54 5.76 -11.43 -9.40
CA THR A 54 6.32 -12.39 -10.36
C THR A 54 7.48 -11.84 -11.20
N HIS A 55 7.79 -10.54 -11.14
CA HIS A 55 8.84 -9.89 -11.93
C HIS A 55 10.01 -9.39 -11.07
N SER A 56 11.20 -9.43 -11.65
CA SER A 56 12.47 -8.99 -11.04
C SER A 56 12.44 -7.51 -10.60
N LEU A 57 13.22 -7.16 -9.58
CA LEU A 57 13.36 -5.78 -9.04
C LEU A 57 13.58 -4.69 -10.12
N ASP A 58 14.21 -5.04 -11.24
CA ASP A 58 14.44 -4.13 -12.37
C ASP A 58 13.13 -3.72 -13.09
N ASP A 59 12.23 -4.68 -13.27
CA ASP A 59 10.89 -4.47 -13.84
C ASP A 59 10.02 -3.64 -12.89
N ILE A 60 10.12 -3.91 -11.59
CA ILE A 60 9.46 -3.12 -10.54
C ILE A 60 9.89 -1.65 -10.67
N ARG A 61 11.20 -1.38 -10.86
CA ARG A 61 11.75 -0.03 -10.94
C ARG A 61 11.38 0.71 -12.22
N LYS A 62 11.17 -0.01 -13.34
CA LYS A 62 10.62 0.54 -14.60
C LYS A 62 9.13 0.85 -14.52
N HIS A 63 8.40 0.12 -13.68
CA HIS A 63 6.96 0.21 -13.54
C HIS A 63 6.49 1.08 -12.38
N LEU A 64 7.36 1.36 -11.42
CA LEU A 64 7.16 2.39 -10.40
C LEU A 64 7.21 3.74 -11.12
N PRO A 65 6.14 4.55 -11.10
CA PRO A 65 6.24 5.90 -11.61
C PRO A 65 7.34 6.62 -10.82
N THR A 66 8.25 7.29 -11.52
CA THR A 66 9.35 8.09 -10.92
C THR A 66 8.84 9.22 -10.00
N PHE A 67 7.52 9.43 -9.98
CA PHE A 67 6.82 10.43 -9.21
C PHE A 67 5.73 9.78 -8.37
N LEU A 68 5.92 9.83 -7.05
CA LEU A 68 4.83 9.76 -6.08
C LEU A 68 4.09 11.10 -6.15
N PRO A 69 2.84 11.16 -6.63
CA PRO A 69 2.09 12.41 -6.63
C PRO A 69 1.74 12.76 -5.18
N SER A 70 2.43 13.76 -4.64
CA SER A 70 1.97 14.54 -3.49
C SER A 70 0.83 15.43 -3.97
N HIS A 71 -0.42 15.05 -3.70
CA HIS A 71 -1.57 15.95 -3.77
C HIS A 71 -2.22 16.02 -2.39
#